data_AF-A0A2M9T7G6-F1
#
_entry.id   AF-A0A2M9T7G6-F1
#
_cell.length_a   1.000
_cell.length_b   1.000
_cell.length_c   1.000
_cell.angle_alpha   90.00
_cell.angle_beta   90.00
_cell.angle_gamma   90.00
#
_symmetry.space_group_name_H-M   'P 1'
#
loop_
_entity.id
_entity.type
_entity.pdbx_description
1 polymer ?
#
loop_
_entity_poly.entity_id
_entity_poly.type
_entity_poly.pdbx_seq_one_letter_code
_entity_poly.pdbx_strand_id
1 'polypeptide(L)'
;MKASAQIIGLPIISIADGMQIGAVKSFVINPDKGSIDFLTVEQEDVQLSLKAIPFKKIVGIGEFAVTVASSHDVIDLAEIPIANQLVNKQIRIKNTKAITRKGQLLGEVHEFFLNEETGDIIGISLRLESGEAVLPSAQVLTYGKDILIVSDDASGALLSDASMLIQKNEKETEASNIPEQIQAMSETAENVEALESLREKQVALLAGKRVTKDIYDLNGELLFPAGTTLREEDVRKAQEAGPSVIVDVSMNIEAE
;
A
#
# COMPACT_ATOMS: atom_id res chain seq x y z
N MET A 1 -3.90 -9.95 -7.51
CA MET A 1 -3.46 -8.79 -8.33
C MET A 1 -4.12 -8.86 -9.69
N LYS A 2 -4.50 -7.72 -10.28
CA LYS A 2 -5.08 -7.66 -11.63
C LYS A 2 -4.43 -6.58 -12.47
N ALA A 3 -4.27 -6.82 -13.77
CA ALA A 3 -3.83 -5.80 -14.71
C ALA A 3 -5.03 -4.93 -15.15
N SER A 4 -4.79 -3.65 -15.40
CA SER A 4 -5.88 -2.74 -15.78
C SER A 4 -6.61 -3.18 -17.06
N ALA A 5 -5.89 -3.72 -18.05
CA ALA A 5 -6.46 -4.26 -19.28
C ALA A 5 -7.34 -5.51 -19.07
N GLN A 6 -7.16 -6.26 -17.99
CA GLN A 6 -8.01 -7.42 -17.69
C GLN A 6 -9.38 -7.00 -17.17
N ILE A 7 -9.51 -5.76 -16.68
CA ILE A 7 -10.71 -5.28 -16.02
C ILE A 7 -11.50 -4.35 -16.96
N ILE A 8 -10.81 -3.57 -17.79
CA ILE A 8 -11.45 -2.76 -18.84
C ILE A 8 -12.17 -3.69 -19.82
N GLY A 9 -13.43 -3.40 -20.10
CA GLY A 9 -14.29 -4.18 -20.97
C GLY A 9 -15.04 -5.32 -20.29
N LEU A 10 -14.74 -5.63 -19.02
CA LEU A 10 -15.50 -6.66 -18.31
C LEU A 10 -16.95 -6.20 -18.07
N PRO A 11 -17.93 -7.12 -18.22
CA PRO A 11 -19.30 -6.85 -17.82
C PRO A 11 -19.39 -6.64 -16.31
N ILE A 12 -20.23 -5.69 -15.92
CA ILE A 12 -20.53 -5.39 -14.52
C ILE A 12 -21.88 -6.02 -14.18
N ILE A 13 -21.91 -6.90 -13.18
CA ILE A 13 -23.07 -7.70 -12.82
C ILE A 13 -23.52 -7.36 -11.39
N SER A 14 -24.81 -7.12 -11.21
CA SER A 14 -25.42 -7.03 -9.88
C SER A 14 -25.69 -8.41 -9.32
N ILE A 15 -25.25 -8.65 -8.08
CA ILE A 15 -25.53 -9.90 -7.35
C ILE A 15 -27.00 -9.96 -6.91
N ALA A 16 -27.57 -8.87 -6.41
CA ALA A 16 -28.95 -8.83 -5.94
C ALA A 16 -29.96 -9.02 -7.08
N ASP A 17 -29.71 -8.37 -8.21
CA ASP A 17 -30.66 -8.33 -9.33
C ASP A 17 -30.35 -9.44 -10.37
N GLY A 18 -29.14 -10.03 -10.35
CA GLY A 18 -28.70 -11.02 -11.33
C GLY A 18 -28.56 -10.46 -12.76
N MET A 19 -28.49 -9.13 -12.89
CA MET A 19 -28.51 -8.44 -14.17
C MET A 19 -27.16 -7.79 -14.49
N GLN A 20 -26.84 -7.76 -15.78
CA GLN A 20 -25.72 -6.96 -16.28
C GLN A 20 -26.13 -5.48 -16.30
N ILE A 21 -25.39 -4.67 -15.58
CA ILE A 21 -25.57 -3.22 -15.52
C ILE A 21 -24.94 -2.57 -16.75
N GLY A 22 -23.75 -3.01 -17.16
CA GLY A 22 -22.99 -2.41 -18.26
C GLY A 22 -21.63 -3.06 -18.40
N ALA A 23 -20.65 -2.34 -18.95
CA ALA A 23 -19.26 -2.79 -19.02
C ALA A 23 -18.30 -1.73 -18.45
N VAL A 24 -17.13 -2.17 -17.97
CA VAL A 24 -16.10 -1.24 -17.46
C VAL A 24 -15.48 -0.46 -18.63
N LYS A 25 -15.62 0.86 -18.62
CA LYS A 25 -15.04 1.73 -19.66
C LYS A 25 -13.61 2.16 -19.33
N SER A 26 -13.41 2.63 -18.11
CA SER A 26 -12.17 3.24 -17.64
C SER A 26 -12.16 3.40 -16.11
N PHE A 27 -11.04 3.84 -15.56
CA PHE A 27 -10.83 4.08 -14.14
C PHE A 27 -10.71 5.56 -13.82
N VAL A 28 -11.23 5.96 -12.66
CA VAL A 28 -11.00 7.26 -12.06
C VAL A 28 -9.95 7.10 -10.97
N ILE A 29 -8.75 7.63 -11.24
CA ILE A 29 -7.60 7.50 -10.36
C ILE A 29 -7.58 8.68 -9.38
N ASN A 30 -7.31 8.39 -8.11
CA ASN A 30 -7.01 9.37 -7.09
C ASN A 30 -5.49 9.62 -7.05
N PRO A 31 -5.01 10.78 -7.52
CA PRO A 31 -3.57 11.07 -7.57
C PRO A 31 -2.95 11.29 -6.19
N ASP A 32 -3.75 11.66 -5.18
CA ASP A 32 -3.27 11.92 -3.82
C ASP A 32 -3.00 10.61 -3.07
N LYS A 33 -3.79 9.56 -3.36
CA LYS A 33 -3.63 8.23 -2.74
C LYS A 33 -2.91 7.21 -3.59
N GLY A 34 -2.86 7.40 -4.91
CA GLY A 34 -2.35 6.37 -5.84
C GLY A 34 -3.28 5.16 -5.94
N SER A 35 -4.59 5.37 -5.85
CA SER A 35 -5.60 4.32 -5.88
C SER A 35 -6.72 4.62 -6.88
N ILE A 36 -7.57 3.65 -7.14
CA ILE A 36 -8.77 3.81 -7.97
C ILE A 36 -9.96 4.09 -7.06
N ASP A 37 -10.54 5.28 -7.16
CA ASP A 37 -11.73 5.63 -6.37
C ASP A 37 -13.02 5.19 -7.06
N PHE A 38 -13.07 5.24 -8.39
CA PHE A 38 -14.27 4.89 -9.16
C PHE A 38 -13.97 4.13 -10.46
N LEU A 39 -14.86 3.24 -10.85
CA LEU A 39 -14.90 2.63 -12.17
C LEU A 39 -16.00 3.29 -13.00
N THR A 40 -15.67 3.74 -14.20
CA THR A 40 -16.68 4.28 -15.13
C THR A 40 -17.36 3.16 -15.90
N VAL A 41 -18.67 3.29 -16.07
CA VAL A 41 -19.53 2.27 -16.69
C VAL A 41 -19.97 2.76 -18.07
N GLU A 42 -19.81 1.91 -19.08
CA GLU A 42 -20.39 2.09 -20.41
C GLU A 42 -21.72 1.33 -20.50
N GLN A 43 -22.76 2.02 -20.96
CA GLN A 43 -24.07 1.47 -21.25
C GLN A 43 -24.47 1.89 -22.67
N GLU A 44 -24.97 0.96 -23.48
CA GLU A 44 -25.35 1.21 -24.88
C GLU A 44 -26.50 2.22 -25.01
N ASP A 45 -27.38 2.29 -24.00
CA ASP A 45 -28.64 3.05 -24.05
C ASP A 45 -28.55 4.46 -23.42
N VAL A 46 -27.39 4.85 -22.89
CA VAL A 46 -27.26 6.07 -22.07
C VAL A 46 -26.06 6.90 -22.49
N GLN A 47 -26.26 7.75 -23.50
CA GLN A 47 -25.19 8.53 -24.13
C GLN A 47 -24.87 9.87 -23.41
N LEU A 48 -25.69 10.29 -22.44
CA LEU A 48 -25.57 11.62 -21.81
C LEU A 48 -25.11 11.63 -20.34
N SER A 49 -25.28 10.56 -19.56
CA SER A 49 -24.86 10.51 -18.15
C SER A 49 -23.66 9.57 -17.98
N LEU A 50 -22.53 10.09 -17.52
CA LEU A 50 -21.35 9.29 -17.21
C LEU A 50 -21.57 8.57 -15.87
N LYS A 51 -21.95 7.31 -15.92
CA LYS A 51 -22.13 6.49 -14.71
C LYS A 51 -20.80 5.99 -14.18
N ALA A 52 -20.68 5.88 -12.87
CA ALA A 52 -19.54 5.26 -12.22
C ALA A 52 -19.96 4.46 -10.98
N ILE A 53 -19.05 3.62 -10.51
CA ILE A 53 -19.21 2.78 -9.34
C ILE A 53 -18.01 3.04 -8.43
N PRO A 54 -18.22 3.43 -7.16
CA PRO A 54 -17.13 3.53 -6.20
C PRO A 54 -16.43 2.20 -6.03
N PHE A 55 -15.10 2.18 -5.99
CA PHE A 55 -14.35 0.92 -5.83
C PHE A 55 -14.75 0.17 -4.56
N LYS A 56 -15.03 0.90 -3.47
CA LYS A 56 -15.53 0.35 -2.20
C LYS A 56 -16.86 -0.41 -2.28
N LYS A 57 -17.62 -0.25 -3.37
CA LYS A 57 -18.89 -0.94 -3.60
C LYS A 57 -18.74 -2.18 -4.47
N ILE A 58 -17.55 -2.42 -5.02
CA ILE A 58 -17.23 -3.62 -5.76
C ILE A 58 -17.07 -4.77 -4.77
N VAL A 59 -17.75 -5.87 -5.05
CA VAL A 59 -17.69 -7.09 -4.24
C VAL A 59 -16.55 -7.97 -4.71
N GLY A 60 -16.30 -8.02 -6.02
CA GLY A 60 -15.17 -8.75 -6.57
C GLY A 60 -14.88 -8.44 -8.03
N ILE A 61 -13.63 -8.67 -8.43
CA ILE A 61 -13.14 -8.52 -9.80
C ILE A 61 -12.69 -9.90 -10.31
N GLY A 62 -13.58 -10.57 -11.04
CA GLY A 62 -13.31 -11.89 -11.62
C GLY A 62 -12.54 -11.82 -12.94
N GLU A 63 -12.38 -12.98 -13.57
CA GLU A 63 -11.87 -13.07 -14.95
C GLU A 63 -12.95 -12.77 -15.99
N PHE A 64 -14.21 -13.07 -15.66
CA PHE A 64 -15.33 -12.89 -16.57
C PHE A 64 -16.12 -11.61 -16.32
N ALA A 65 -16.23 -11.15 -15.06
CA ALA A 65 -17.08 -10.03 -14.70
C ALA A 65 -16.59 -9.33 -13.44
N VAL A 66 -16.99 -8.05 -13.31
CA VAL A 66 -16.92 -7.29 -12.06
C VAL A 66 -18.28 -7.39 -11.37
N THR A 67 -18.31 -7.76 -10.11
CA THR A 67 -19.55 -7.94 -9.35
C THR A 67 -19.76 -6.82 -8.34
N VAL A 68 -21.01 -6.36 -8.25
CA VAL A 68 -21.47 -5.36 -7.27
C VAL A 68 -22.67 -5.88 -6.51
N ALA A 69 -22.92 -5.37 -5.31
CA ALA A 69 -24.04 -5.82 -4.50
C ALA A 69 -25.39 -5.55 -5.19
N SER A 70 -25.65 -4.30 -5.61
CA SER A 70 -26.89 -3.91 -6.27
C SER A 70 -26.65 -2.94 -7.42
N SER A 71 -27.56 -2.91 -8.40
CA SER A 71 -27.60 -1.88 -9.44
C SER A 71 -27.70 -0.45 -8.89
N HIS A 72 -28.22 -0.27 -7.67
CA HIS A 72 -28.27 1.02 -6.97
C HIS A 72 -26.89 1.57 -6.55
N ASP A 73 -25.83 0.74 -6.56
CA ASP A 73 -24.48 1.21 -6.24
C ASP A 73 -23.83 2.01 -7.38
N VAL A 74 -24.51 2.09 -8.53
CA VAL A 74 -24.11 2.88 -9.69
C VAL A 74 -24.61 4.31 -9.52
N ILE A 75 -23.70 5.26 -9.59
CA ILE A 75 -23.96 6.68 -9.34
C ILE A 75 -23.61 7.49 -10.59
N ASP A 76 -24.32 8.59 -10.80
CA ASP A 76 -23.96 9.53 -11.86
C ASP A 76 -22.75 10.34 -11.39
N LEU A 77 -21.69 10.34 -12.19
CA LEU A 77 -20.49 11.09 -11.88
C LEU A 77 -20.74 12.60 -11.88
N ALA A 78 -21.74 13.06 -12.64
CA ALA A 78 -22.16 14.45 -12.69
C ALA A 78 -22.65 14.95 -11.32
N GLU A 79 -23.21 14.06 -10.50
CA GLU A 79 -23.76 14.38 -9.18
C GLU A 79 -22.69 14.43 -8.07
N ILE A 80 -21.44 14.02 -8.37
CA ILE A 80 -20.35 13.98 -7.39
C ILE A 80 -19.30 15.05 -7.74
N PRO A 81 -19.21 16.14 -6.96
CA PRO A 81 -18.26 17.23 -7.23
C PRO A 81 -16.80 16.77 -7.30
N ILE A 82 -16.41 15.85 -6.40
CA ILE A 82 -15.04 15.31 -6.33
C ILE A 82 -14.73 14.49 -7.58
N ALA A 83 -15.67 13.69 -8.06
CA ALA A 83 -15.45 12.83 -9.19
C ALA A 83 -15.44 13.60 -10.52
N ASN A 84 -16.27 14.64 -10.64
CA ASN A 84 -16.16 15.63 -11.72
C ASN A 84 -14.78 16.31 -11.73
N GLN A 85 -14.22 16.66 -10.57
CA GLN A 85 -12.86 17.21 -10.51
C GLN A 85 -11.81 16.21 -10.98
N LEU A 86 -11.90 14.94 -10.56
CA LEU A 86 -10.96 13.90 -10.97
C LEU A 86 -11.05 13.61 -12.48
N VAL A 87 -12.25 13.61 -13.06
CA VAL A 87 -12.44 13.46 -14.51
C VAL A 87 -11.97 14.67 -15.29
N ASN A 88 -12.22 15.89 -14.79
CA ASN A 88 -11.72 17.12 -15.41
C ASN A 88 -10.19 17.22 -15.36
N LYS A 89 -9.56 16.69 -14.31
CA LYS A 89 -8.10 16.56 -14.24
C LYS A 89 -7.55 15.59 -15.30
N GLN A 90 -8.39 14.72 -15.87
CA GLN A 90 -8.04 13.74 -16.91
C GLN A 90 -6.77 12.95 -16.57
N ILE A 91 -6.60 12.60 -15.29
CA ILE A 91 -5.44 11.84 -14.84
C ILE A 91 -5.46 10.47 -15.53
N ARG A 92 -4.37 10.16 -16.22
CA ARG A 92 -4.20 8.90 -16.94
C ARG A 92 -2.87 8.32 -16.55
N ILE A 93 -2.82 7.01 -16.38
CA ILE A 93 -1.57 6.28 -16.14
C ILE A 93 -1.06 5.71 -17.46
N LYS A 94 -1.92 5.02 -18.23
CA LYS A 94 -1.54 4.44 -19.52
C LYS A 94 -1.14 5.52 -20.52
N ASN A 95 -0.08 5.25 -21.29
CA ASN A 95 0.50 6.11 -22.32
C ASN A 95 1.01 7.47 -21.78
N THR A 96 1.43 7.52 -20.52
CA THR A 96 2.10 8.70 -19.95
C THR A 96 3.61 8.50 -19.88
N LYS A 97 4.37 9.59 -19.85
CA LYS A 97 5.83 9.53 -19.71
C LYS A 97 6.22 9.53 -18.24
N ALA A 98 7.04 8.56 -17.83
CA ALA A 98 7.58 8.50 -16.48
C ALA A 98 8.89 9.31 -16.41
N ILE A 99 8.91 10.36 -15.58
CA ILE A 99 10.03 11.30 -15.48
C ILE A 99 10.44 11.42 -14.00
N THR A 100 11.74 11.43 -13.73
CA THR A 100 12.28 11.66 -12.37
C THR A 100 12.10 13.11 -11.94
N ARG A 101 12.24 13.42 -10.63
CA ARG A 101 12.23 14.81 -10.14
C ARG A 101 13.29 15.68 -10.81
N LYS A 102 14.43 15.08 -11.19
CA LYS A 102 15.52 15.74 -11.93
C LYS A 102 15.23 15.93 -13.42
N GLY A 103 14.07 15.50 -13.93
CA GLY A 103 13.67 15.67 -15.33
C GLY A 103 14.21 14.59 -16.27
N GLN A 104 14.75 13.48 -15.75
CA GLN A 104 15.22 12.38 -16.59
C GLN A 104 14.04 11.49 -16.99
N LEU A 105 13.89 11.22 -18.29
CA LEU A 105 12.89 10.28 -18.80
C LEU A 105 13.34 8.84 -18.46
N LEU A 106 12.52 8.10 -17.74
CA LEU A 106 12.75 6.67 -17.50
C LEU A 106 12.15 5.81 -18.63
N GLY A 107 10.97 6.18 -19.11
CA GLY A 107 10.26 5.41 -20.12
C GLY A 107 8.81 5.86 -20.29
N GLU A 108 8.04 5.06 -21.04
CA GLU A 108 6.61 5.26 -21.28
C GLU A 108 5.78 4.20 -20.56
N VAL A 109 4.70 4.61 -19.91
CA VAL A 109 3.81 3.70 -19.19
C VAL A 109 2.97 2.90 -20.18
N HIS A 110 3.13 1.58 -20.16
CA HIS A 110 2.37 0.66 -20.98
C HIS A 110 1.09 0.16 -20.28
N GLU A 111 1.21 -0.25 -19.03
CA GLU A 111 0.15 -0.92 -18.26
C GLU A 111 0.32 -0.59 -16.76
N PHE A 112 -0.70 -0.82 -15.96
CA PHE A 112 -0.57 -0.77 -14.50
C PHE A 112 -1.32 -1.92 -13.84
N PHE A 113 -0.89 -2.25 -12.63
CA PHE A 113 -1.40 -3.35 -11.82
C PHE A 113 -2.06 -2.78 -10.58
N LEU A 114 -3.20 -3.37 -10.21
CA LEU A 114 -3.99 -2.98 -9.06
C LEU A 114 -4.23 -4.15 -8.11
N ASN A 115 -4.38 -3.83 -6.84
CA ASN A 115 -4.91 -4.72 -5.83
C ASN A 115 -6.43 -4.80 -5.99
N GLU A 116 -6.95 -6.01 -6.18
CA GLU A 116 -8.38 -6.25 -6.44
C GLU A 116 -9.25 -6.06 -5.19
N GLU A 117 -8.66 -6.13 -4.00
CA GLU A 117 -9.36 -5.94 -2.72
C GLU A 117 -9.40 -4.47 -2.31
N THR A 118 -8.27 -3.77 -2.41
CA THR A 118 -8.15 -2.38 -1.92
C THR A 118 -8.38 -1.33 -3.01
N GLY A 119 -8.13 -1.66 -4.27
CA GLY A 119 -8.14 -0.72 -5.39
C GLY A 119 -6.86 0.10 -5.52
N ASP A 120 -5.84 -0.19 -4.72
CA ASP A 120 -4.56 0.50 -4.78
C ASP A 120 -3.77 0.09 -6.01
N ILE A 121 -3.09 1.05 -6.62
CA ILE A 121 -2.14 0.77 -7.69
C ILE A 121 -0.88 0.23 -7.02
N ILE A 122 -0.52 -1.01 -7.32
CA ILE A 122 0.65 -1.69 -6.72
C ILE A 122 1.91 -1.49 -7.57
N GLY A 123 1.75 -1.28 -8.88
CA GLY A 123 2.87 -1.07 -9.77
C GLY A 123 2.46 -0.70 -11.18
N ILE A 124 3.44 -0.24 -11.95
CA ILE A 124 3.27 0.33 -13.27
C ILE A 124 4.28 -0.32 -14.21
N SER A 125 3.82 -0.90 -15.32
CA SER A 125 4.69 -1.40 -16.37
C SER A 125 5.15 -0.24 -17.25
N LEU A 126 6.47 -0.13 -17.39
CA LEU A 126 7.17 0.85 -18.20
C LEU A 126 7.84 0.16 -19.39
N ARG A 127 7.76 0.79 -20.56
CA ARG A 127 8.60 0.50 -21.71
C ARG A 127 9.79 1.45 -21.70
N LEU A 128 10.98 0.88 -21.54
CA LEU A 128 12.26 1.56 -21.58
C LEU A 128 12.95 1.27 -22.93
N GLU A 129 14.01 2.00 -23.23
CA GLU A 129 14.86 1.70 -24.39
C GLU A 129 15.54 0.33 -24.26
N SER A 130 15.80 -0.13 -23.03
CA SER A 130 16.45 -1.40 -22.71
C SER A 130 15.50 -2.59 -22.62
N GLY A 131 14.19 -2.42 -22.80
CA GLY A 131 13.18 -3.47 -22.67
C GLY A 131 11.94 -3.02 -21.89
N GLU A 132 11.26 -3.95 -21.24
CA GLU A 132 10.13 -3.66 -20.35
C GLU A 132 10.55 -3.88 -18.89
N ALA A 133 10.05 -3.02 -18.00
CA ALA A 133 10.26 -3.16 -16.56
C ALA A 133 9.01 -2.75 -15.80
N VAL A 134 8.94 -3.11 -14.53
CA VAL A 134 7.84 -2.80 -13.63
C VAL A 134 8.33 -1.89 -12.52
N LEU A 135 7.71 -0.73 -12.39
CA LEU A 135 7.95 0.24 -11.35
C LEU A 135 6.96 0.05 -10.20
N PRO A 136 7.42 -0.20 -8.96
CA PRO A 136 6.55 -0.22 -7.79
C PRO A 136 5.87 1.14 -7.56
N SER A 137 4.61 1.14 -7.15
CA SER A 137 3.87 2.40 -6.88
C SER A 137 4.51 3.25 -5.79
N ALA A 138 5.24 2.65 -4.85
CA ALA A 138 6.00 3.35 -3.81
C ALA A 138 7.06 4.34 -4.35
N GLN A 139 7.48 4.19 -5.61
CA GLN A 139 8.41 5.11 -6.26
C GLN A 139 7.71 6.24 -7.03
N VAL A 140 6.38 6.21 -7.11
CA VAL A 140 5.57 7.20 -7.81
C VAL A 140 5.22 8.33 -6.84
N LEU A 141 5.59 9.55 -7.23
CA LEU A 141 5.35 10.75 -6.42
C LEU A 141 4.12 11.51 -6.89
N THR A 142 3.82 11.49 -8.19
CA THR A 142 2.68 12.24 -8.73
C THR A 142 2.12 11.57 -9.97
N TYR A 143 0.80 11.39 -9.96
CA TYR A 143 0.02 10.96 -11.11
C TYR A 143 -0.53 12.18 -11.84
N GLY A 144 0.09 12.55 -12.96
CA GLY A 144 -0.37 13.65 -13.81
C GLY A 144 -1.26 13.19 -14.96
N LYS A 145 -1.73 14.16 -15.75
CA LYS A 145 -2.49 13.89 -16.99
C LYS A 145 -1.63 13.29 -18.09
N ASP A 146 -0.43 13.87 -18.29
CA ASP A 146 0.47 13.51 -19.39
C ASP A 146 1.81 12.93 -18.89
N ILE A 147 2.15 13.19 -17.62
CA ILE A 147 3.45 12.87 -17.03
C ILE A 147 3.23 12.22 -15.67
N LEU A 148 3.98 11.15 -15.41
CA LEU A 148 4.07 10.48 -14.13
C LEU A 148 5.41 10.81 -13.49
N ILE A 149 5.40 11.47 -12.33
CA ILE A 149 6.62 11.90 -11.64
C ILE A 149 7.02 10.81 -10.66
N VAL A 150 8.30 10.43 -10.69
CA VAL A 150 8.86 9.37 -9.86
C VAL A 150 10.10 9.84 -9.12
N SER A 151 10.44 9.11 -8.06
CA SER A 151 11.67 9.32 -7.30
C SER A 151 12.91 9.17 -8.17
N ASP A 152 14.00 9.85 -7.81
CA ASP A 152 15.24 9.78 -8.58
C ASP A 152 15.90 8.39 -8.52
N ASP A 153 15.60 7.63 -7.46
CA ASP A 153 16.09 6.27 -7.26
C ASP A 153 15.21 5.21 -7.95
N ALA A 154 14.15 5.64 -8.64
CA ALA A 154 13.19 4.75 -9.30
C ALA A 154 13.86 3.82 -10.31
N SER A 155 14.92 4.25 -11.01
CA SER A 155 15.68 3.42 -11.95
C SER A 155 16.33 2.20 -11.28
N GLY A 156 16.72 2.30 -10.02
CA GLY A 156 17.29 1.20 -9.24
C GLY A 156 16.25 0.28 -8.61
N ALA A 157 14.99 0.74 -8.53
CA ALA A 157 13.87 -0.01 -7.98
C ALA A 157 13.01 -0.69 -9.05
N LEU A 158 13.42 -0.63 -10.32
CA LEU A 158 12.75 -1.30 -11.43
C LEU A 158 12.88 -2.82 -11.27
N LEU A 159 11.74 -3.49 -11.41
CA LEU A 159 11.63 -4.94 -11.36
C LEU A 159 11.49 -5.49 -12.77
N SER A 160 12.03 -6.69 -13.02
CA SER A 160 11.90 -7.35 -14.31
C SER A 160 10.48 -7.86 -14.57
N ASP A 161 9.74 -8.19 -13.51
CA ASP A 161 8.43 -8.84 -13.59
C ASP A 161 7.45 -8.31 -12.56
N ALA A 162 6.16 -8.28 -12.93
CA ALA A 162 5.07 -7.85 -12.06
C ALA A 162 4.85 -8.78 -10.86
N SER A 163 5.21 -10.06 -10.98
CA SER A 163 5.12 -11.06 -9.91
C SER A 163 5.95 -10.68 -8.68
N MET A 164 7.02 -9.90 -8.87
CA MET A 164 7.88 -9.43 -7.78
C MET A 164 7.26 -8.29 -6.96
N LEU A 165 6.16 -7.67 -7.44
CA LEU A 165 5.38 -6.70 -6.66
C LEU A 165 4.74 -7.37 -5.43
N ILE A 166 4.37 -8.65 -5.54
CA ILE A 166 3.72 -9.39 -4.47
C ILE A 166 4.75 -9.90 -3.45
N GLN A 167 5.93 -10.35 -3.87
CA GLN A 167 6.95 -10.86 -2.94
C GLN A 167 7.53 -9.79 -2.01
N LYS A 168 7.52 -8.52 -2.42
CA LYS A 168 7.88 -7.42 -1.54
C LYS A 168 6.81 -7.17 -0.47
N ASN A 169 5.54 -7.36 -0.82
CA ASN A 169 4.46 -7.37 0.15
C ASN A 169 4.47 -8.65 1.01
N GLU A 170 4.81 -9.84 0.51
CA GLU A 170 4.77 -11.08 1.33
C GLU A 170 5.85 -11.15 2.42
N LYS A 171 7.00 -10.48 2.25
CA LYS A 171 7.93 -10.25 3.38
C LYS A 171 7.42 -9.22 4.40
N GLU A 172 6.39 -8.46 4.06
CA GLU A 172 5.68 -7.52 4.95
C GLU A 172 4.32 -8.08 5.44
N THR A 173 3.76 -9.11 4.79
CA THR A 173 2.42 -9.65 5.09
C THR A 173 2.44 -10.76 6.15
N GLU A 174 3.54 -11.49 6.38
CA GLU A 174 3.63 -12.38 7.56
C GLU A 174 3.90 -11.63 8.88
N ALA A 175 4.14 -10.31 8.84
CA ALA A 175 4.23 -9.46 10.02
C ALA A 175 2.96 -8.63 10.29
N SER A 176 1.91 -8.79 9.50
CA SER A 176 0.66 -8.03 9.67
C SER A 176 -0.33 -8.76 10.57
N ASN A 177 0.03 -8.91 11.85
CA ASN A 177 -0.96 -9.12 12.91
C ASN A 177 -0.55 -8.49 14.24
N ILE A 178 0.08 -7.31 14.20
CA ILE A 178 0.22 -6.43 15.37
C ILE A 178 0.01 -4.98 14.90
N PRO A 179 -0.83 -4.16 15.57
CA PRO A 179 -1.35 -2.92 15.00
C PRO A 179 -0.29 -1.86 14.70
N GLU A 180 -0.53 -1.16 13.59
CA GLU A 180 0.06 0.12 13.20
C GLU A 180 0.17 1.08 14.39
N GLN A 181 1.39 1.38 14.83
CA GLN A 181 1.68 2.69 15.44
C GLN A 181 3.16 3.09 15.54
N ILE A 182 4.12 2.34 14.98
CA ILE A 182 5.54 2.67 15.17
C ILE A 182 6.31 2.59 13.87
N GLN A 183 6.02 3.47 12.89
CA GLN A 183 6.99 3.75 11.83
C GLN A 183 6.79 5.07 11.09
N ALA A 184 6.55 6.15 11.83
CA ALA A 184 6.87 7.48 11.34
C ALA A 184 7.12 8.38 12.54
N MET A 185 8.36 8.44 13.01
CA MET A 185 8.88 9.54 13.82
C MET A 185 10.39 9.34 14.05
N SER A 186 11.16 9.58 12.99
CA SER A 186 12.50 10.15 13.18
C SER A 186 12.34 11.66 13.04
N GLU A 187 12.81 12.38 14.06
CA GLU A 187 13.12 13.81 14.09
C GLU A 187 11.96 14.81 14.27
N THR A 188 11.47 14.92 15.51
CA THR A 188 11.14 16.26 16.05
C THR A 188 11.43 16.28 17.57
N ALA A 189 12.15 17.31 18.01
CA ALA A 189 12.75 17.45 19.34
C ALA A 189 11.75 17.68 20.50
N GLU A 190 10.45 17.50 20.29
CA GLU A 190 9.41 17.74 21.31
C GLU A 190 8.94 16.47 22.03
N ASN A 191 9.46 15.29 21.67
CA ASN A 191 9.01 13.99 22.18
C ASN A 191 9.97 13.28 23.16
N VAL A 192 11.07 13.93 23.58
CA VAL A 192 12.13 13.27 24.39
C VAL A 192 11.66 12.98 25.81
N GLU A 193 10.99 13.92 26.49
CA GLU A 193 10.50 13.73 27.88
C GLU A 193 9.42 12.64 27.98
N ALA A 194 8.50 12.59 27.01
CA ALA A 194 7.46 11.57 26.98
C ALA A 194 8.07 10.17 26.76
N LEU A 195 9.06 10.07 25.87
CA LEU A 195 9.75 8.82 25.57
C LEU A 195 10.65 8.34 26.72
N GLU A 196 11.33 9.24 27.43
CA GLU A 196 12.11 8.92 28.63
C GLU A 196 11.24 8.40 29.76
N SER A 197 10.09 9.05 30.05
CA SER A 197 9.17 8.58 31.09
C SER A 197 8.56 7.20 30.82
N LEU A 198 8.41 6.82 29.55
CA LEU A 198 7.96 5.49 29.14
C LEU A 198 9.09 4.46 29.27
N ARG A 199 10.31 4.84 28.92
CA ARG A 199 11.50 3.97 29.08
C ARG A 199 11.80 3.68 30.54
N GLU A 200 11.71 4.67 31.42
CA GLU A 200 11.90 4.48 32.86
C GLU A 200 10.85 3.53 33.47
N LYS A 201 9.58 3.66 33.06
CA LYS A 201 8.52 2.72 33.48
C LYS A 201 8.77 1.29 33.01
N GLN A 202 9.27 1.11 31.79
CA GLN A 202 9.63 -0.22 31.28
C GLN A 202 10.81 -0.83 32.06
N VAL A 203 11.82 -0.03 32.41
CA VAL A 203 12.94 -0.48 33.25
C VAL A 203 12.44 -1.00 34.60
N ALA A 204 11.55 -0.25 35.26
CA ALA A 204 10.99 -0.66 36.56
C ALA A 204 10.16 -1.95 36.50
N LEU A 205 9.53 -2.26 35.35
CA LEU A 205 8.71 -3.47 35.18
C LEU A 205 9.51 -4.72 34.83
N LEU A 206 10.63 -4.56 34.12
CA LEU A 206 11.46 -5.66 33.63
C LEU A 206 12.67 -5.94 34.55
N ALA A 207 13.12 -4.94 35.32
CA ALA A 207 14.20 -5.11 36.28
C ALA A 207 13.80 -6.09 37.39
N GLY A 208 14.65 -7.08 37.64
CA GLY A 208 14.43 -8.16 38.60
C GLY A 208 13.75 -9.40 38.01
N LYS A 209 13.25 -9.34 36.76
CA LYS A 209 12.65 -10.50 36.10
C LYS A 209 13.73 -11.37 35.45
N ARG A 210 13.50 -12.69 35.42
CA ARG A 210 14.41 -13.66 34.82
C ARG A 210 13.93 -14.01 33.41
N VAL A 211 14.83 -14.01 32.46
CA VAL A 211 14.52 -14.41 31.08
C VAL A 211 14.48 -15.92 30.95
N THR A 212 13.50 -16.44 30.24
CA THR A 212 13.24 -17.87 30.01
C THR A 212 13.91 -18.41 28.74
N LYS A 213 14.33 -17.53 27.84
CA LYS A 213 14.97 -17.87 26.56
C LYS A 213 16.18 -16.97 26.29
N ASP A 214 16.99 -17.41 25.33
CA ASP A 214 18.09 -16.62 24.77
C ASP A 214 17.52 -15.43 24.00
N ILE A 215 17.99 -14.22 24.32
CA ILE A 215 17.59 -12.96 23.69
C ILE A 215 18.71 -12.49 22.79
N TYR A 216 18.37 -12.14 21.56
CA TYR A 216 19.30 -11.67 20.54
C TYR A 216 19.04 -10.22 20.18
N ASP A 217 20.08 -9.52 19.72
CA ASP A 217 19.97 -8.19 19.17
C ASP A 217 19.49 -8.22 17.70
N LEU A 218 19.30 -7.05 17.10
CA LEU A 218 18.90 -6.90 15.69
C LEU A 218 19.94 -7.46 14.69
N ASN A 219 21.18 -7.69 15.13
CA ASN A 219 22.26 -8.25 14.32
C ASN A 219 22.44 -9.77 14.53
N GLY A 220 21.62 -10.38 15.39
CA GLY A 220 21.70 -11.81 15.73
C GLY A 220 22.76 -12.15 16.78
N GLU A 221 23.30 -11.16 17.50
CA GLU A 221 24.24 -11.36 18.60
C GLU A 221 23.49 -11.61 19.92
N LEU A 222 23.93 -12.60 20.70
CA LEU A 222 23.28 -12.97 21.95
C LEU A 222 23.48 -11.87 23.00
N LEU A 223 22.39 -11.22 23.42
CA LEU A 223 22.37 -10.18 24.46
C LEU A 223 22.23 -10.77 25.86
N PHE A 224 21.27 -11.67 26.06
CA PHE A 224 21.01 -12.29 27.36
C PHE A 224 20.78 -13.79 27.19
N PRO A 225 21.58 -14.65 27.85
CA PRO A 225 21.29 -16.08 27.85
C PRO A 225 20.06 -16.40 28.71
N ALA A 226 19.39 -17.49 28.39
CA ALA A 226 18.28 -18.03 29.16
C ALA A 226 18.68 -18.24 30.64
N GLY A 227 17.82 -17.81 31.56
CA GLY A 227 18.05 -17.85 33.01
C GLY A 227 18.72 -16.59 33.58
N THR A 228 19.07 -15.60 32.75
CA THR A 228 19.63 -14.32 33.21
C THR A 228 18.58 -13.51 33.94
N THR A 229 18.91 -13.00 35.13
CA THR A 229 18.08 -12.02 35.85
C THR A 229 18.43 -10.63 35.36
N LEU A 230 17.46 -9.93 34.78
CA LEU A 230 17.64 -8.59 34.22
C LEU A 230 17.85 -7.57 35.35
N ARG A 231 18.95 -6.83 35.32
CA ARG A 231 19.10 -5.61 36.13
C ARG A 231 18.68 -4.39 35.33
N GLU A 232 18.54 -3.24 35.99
CA GLU A 232 18.17 -1.98 35.32
C GLU A 232 19.12 -1.66 34.14
N GLU A 233 20.42 -1.90 34.30
CA GLU A 233 21.42 -1.72 33.24
C GLU A 233 21.20 -2.66 32.04
N ASP A 234 20.72 -3.87 32.30
CA ASP A 234 20.48 -4.89 31.27
C ASP A 234 19.21 -4.54 30.47
N VAL A 235 18.16 -4.03 31.13
CA VAL A 235 16.96 -3.53 30.44
C VAL A 235 17.30 -2.31 29.57
N ARG A 236 18.18 -1.42 30.04
CA ARG A 236 18.60 -0.26 29.25
C ARG A 236 19.39 -0.65 28.01
N LYS A 237 20.25 -1.67 28.12
CA LYS A 237 20.93 -2.26 26.95
C LYS A 237 19.93 -2.85 25.95
N ALA A 238 18.86 -3.49 26.42
CA ALA A 238 17.79 -3.96 25.55
C ALA A 238 17.05 -2.80 24.84
N GLN A 239 16.84 -1.66 25.53
CA GLN A 239 16.25 -0.45 24.94
C GLN A 239 17.14 0.18 23.87
N GLU A 240 18.46 0.20 24.10
CA GLU A 240 19.46 0.73 23.17
C GLU A 240 19.65 -0.20 21.96
N ALA A 241 19.57 -1.52 22.16
CA ALA A 241 19.62 -2.53 21.09
C ALA A 241 18.39 -2.50 20.17
N GLY A 242 17.27 -1.93 20.64
CA GLY A 242 16.14 -1.53 19.81
C GLY A 242 14.77 -1.99 20.35
N PRO A 243 13.66 -1.42 19.83
CA PRO A 243 12.31 -1.73 20.30
C PRO A 243 11.93 -3.22 20.20
N SER A 244 12.41 -3.92 19.18
CA SER A 244 12.12 -5.34 18.99
C SER A 244 12.73 -6.21 20.10
N VAL A 245 13.92 -5.83 20.58
CA VAL A 245 14.64 -6.55 21.63
C VAL A 245 13.91 -6.42 22.96
N ILE A 246 13.40 -5.23 23.31
CA ILE A 246 12.67 -5.07 24.57
C ILE A 246 11.31 -5.78 24.58
N VAL A 247 10.66 -5.89 23.41
CA VAL A 247 9.44 -6.69 23.26
C VAL A 247 9.75 -8.17 23.49
N ASP A 248 10.82 -8.69 22.88
CA ASP A 248 11.25 -10.09 23.05
C ASP A 248 11.57 -10.40 24.52
N VAL A 249 12.31 -9.50 25.18
CA VAL A 249 12.56 -9.57 26.63
C VAL A 249 11.25 -9.59 27.43
N SER A 250 10.31 -8.70 27.12
CA SER A 250 9.02 -8.62 27.83
C SER A 250 8.13 -9.85 27.61
N MET A 251 8.23 -10.52 26.46
CA MET A 251 7.47 -11.73 26.15
C MET A 251 8.08 -12.99 26.78
N ASN A 252 9.37 -12.93 27.13
CA ASN A 252 10.13 -14.08 27.59
C ASN A 252 10.63 -13.97 29.04
N ILE A 253 10.04 -13.13 29.87
CA ILE A 253 10.28 -13.11 31.32
C ILE A 253 9.41 -14.11 32.08
N GLU A 254 9.96 -14.70 33.16
CA GLU A 254 9.19 -15.50 34.10
C GLU A 254 8.09 -14.64 34.75
N ALA A 255 6.83 -15.08 34.58
CA ALA A 255 5.71 -14.55 35.35
C ALA A 255 5.87 -14.95 36.81
N GLU A 256 5.57 -14.01 37.71
CA GLU A 256 5.61 -14.23 39.17
C GLU A 256 4.57 -15.26 39.62
#